data_AF-A0A1F2SZN0-F1
#
_entry.id   AF-A0A1F2SZN0-F1
#
_cell.length_a   1.000
_cell.length_b   1.000
_cell.length_c   1.000
_cell.angle_alpha   90.00
_cell.angle_beta   90.00
_cell.angle_gamma   90.00
#
_symmetry.space_group_name_H-M   'P 1'
#
loop_
_entity.id
_entity.type
_entity.pdbx_description
1 polymer ?
#
loop_
_entity_poly.entity_id
_entity_poly.type
_entity_poly.pdbx_seq_one_letter_code
_entity_poly.pdbx_strand_id
1 'polypeptide(L)'
;MTIARLIDRARAEFMEMPGLALTLPQAARLWNLGMDDCRTVIDVLTGAGFLRWTESQTVVRTGRDLVVVCDHEPDLSVRMSEHADRIVAIA
;
A
#
# COMPACT_ATOMS: atom_id res chain seq x y z
N MET A 1 -1.54 -0.58 17.26
CA MET A 1 -0.33 -0.53 16.41
C MET A 1 -0.78 -0.06 15.03
N THR A 2 -0.31 1.07 14.53
CA THR A 2 -0.82 1.67 13.27
C THR A 2 -0.36 0.88 12.05
N ILE A 3 -1.18 0.82 11.00
CA ILE A 3 -0.88 0.12 9.74
C ILE A 3 0.47 0.56 9.12
N ALA A 4 0.81 1.84 9.21
CA ALA A 4 2.09 2.37 8.73
C ALA A 4 3.32 1.72 9.39
N ARG A 5 3.26 1.40 10.69
CA ARG A 5 4.36 0.71 11.38
C ARG A 5 4.46 -0.76 11.00
N LEU A 6 3.34 -1.38 10.61
CA LEU A 6 3.32 -2.77 10.12
C LEU A 6 3.96 -2.86 8.74
N ILE A 7 3.67 -1.89 7.87
CA ILE A 7 4.28 -1.77 6.55
C ILE A 7 5.79 -1.59 6.66
N ASP A 8 6.27 -0.71 7.55
CA ASP A 8 7.70 -0.48 7.77
C ASP A 8 8.43 -1.74 8.24
N ARG A 9 7.86 -2.45 9.22
CA ARG A 9 8.40 -3.73 9.71
C ARG A 9 8.45 -4.79 8.62
N ALA A 10 7.36 -4.95 7.85
CA ALA A 10 7.32 -5.89 6.76
C ALA A 10 8.40 -5.58 5.70
N ARG A 11 8.57 -4.30 5.34
CA ARG A 11 9.64 -3.88 4.41
C ARG A 11 11.02 -4.22 4.94
N ALA A 12 11.30 -3.96 6.21
CA ALA A 12 12.58 -4.29 6.83
C ALA A 12 12.88 -5.79 6.70
N GLU A 13 11.92 -6.69 6.96
CA GLU A 13 12.13 -8.13 6.78
C GLU A 13 12.46 -8.53 5.33
N PHE A 14 11.78 -7.96 4.34
CA PHE A 14 12.09 -8.20 2.93
C PHE A 14 13.42 -7.55 2.46
N MET A 15 13.94 -6.57 3.20
CA MET A 15 15.25 -5.95 2.94
C MET A 15 16.39 -6.77 3.53
N GLU A 16 16.22 -7.30 4.74
CA GLU A 16 17.20 -8.13 5.43
C GLU A 16 17.43 -9.47 4.72
N MET A 17 16.42 -10.01 4.02
CA MET A 17 16.50 -11.26 3.26
C MET A 17 16.04 -11.10 1.80
N PRO A 18 16.94 -10.72 0.88
CA PRO A 18 16.61 -10.63 -0.54
C PRO A 18 16.33 -12.04 -1.11
N GLY A 19 15.06 -12.35 -1.35
CA GLY A 19 14.60 -13.66 -1.83
C GLY A 19 13.48 -14.28 -0.99
N LEU A 20 13.07 -13.61 0.09
CA LEU A 20 11.97 -14.07 0.92
C LEU A 20 10.65 -14.11 0.12
N ALA A 21 10.01 -15.28 0.10
CA ALA A 21 8.69 -15.52 -0.44
C ALA A 21 7.76 -15.97 0.68
N LEU A 22 6.69 -15.22 0.94
CA LEU A 22 5.75 -15.54 2.02
C LEU A 22 4.35 -15.76 1.48
N THR A 23 3.66 -16.79 1.99
CA THR A 23 2.21 -16.89 1.82
C THR A 23 1.48 -15.99 2.83
N LEU A 24 0.23 -15.63 2.56
CA LEU A 24 -0.61 -14.87 3.49
C LEU A 24 -0.63 -15.45 4.92
N PRO A 25 -0.85 -16.77 5.14
CA PRO A 25 -0.80 -17.36 6.48
C PRO A 25 0.61 -17.37 7.10
N GLN A 26 1.68 -17.45 6.30
CA GLN A 26 3.05 -17.36 6.81
C GLN A 26 3.38 -15.94 7.27
N ALA A 27 2.98 -14.93 6.49
CA ALA A 27 3.15 -13.54 6.84
C ALA A 27 2.35 -13.17 8.10
N ALA A 28 1.12 -13.67 8.24
CA ALA A 28 0.31 -13.47 9.45
C ALA A 28 1.00 -14.04 10.70
N ARG A 29 1.61 -15.23 10.61
CA ARG A 29 2.39 -15.82 11.71
C ARG A 29 3.68 -15.06 12.01
N LEU A 30 4.40 -14.65 10.97
CA LEU A 30 5.68 -13.94 11.10
C LEU A 30 5.49 -12.55 11.73
N TRP A 31 4.48 -11.82 11.28
CA TRP A 31 4.16 -10.49 11.80
C TRP A 31 3.32 -10.51 13.07
N ASN A 32 2.81 -11.69 13.45
CA ASN A 32 1.87 -11.89 14.55
C ASN A 32 0.62 -11.00 14.38
N LEU A 33 0.04 -11.04 13.17
CA LEU A 33 -1.11 -10.23 12.73
C LEU A 33 -2.31 -11.11 12.39
N GLY A 34 -3.51 -10.52 12.49
CA GLY A 34 -4.73 -11.12 11.95
C GLY A 34 -4.67 -11.23 10.42
N MET A 35 -5.48 -12.13 9.84
CA MET A 35 -5.51 -12.31 8.38
C MET A 35 -5.96 -11.04 7.64
N ASP A 36 -6.91 -10.28 8.19
CA ASP A 36 -7.38 -9.02 7.61
C ASP A 36 -6.31 -7.91 7.61
N ASP A 37 -5.61 -7.72 8.73
CA ASP A 37 -4.50 -6.75 8.82
C ASP A 37 -3.35 -7.15 7.89
N CYS A 38 -3.01 -8.44 7.87
CA CYS A 38 -1.95 -8.97 7.01
C CYS A 38 -2.28 -8.79 5.53
N ARG A 39 -3.55 -9.05 5.15
CA ARG A 39 -4.04 -8.80 3.79
C ARG A 39 -3.94 -7.33 3.42
N THR A 40 -4.32 -6.43 4.33
CA THR A 40 -4.23 -4.98 4.11
C THR A 40 -2.78 -4.54 3.88
N VAL A 41 -1.84 -5.01 4.70
CA VAL A 41 -0.41 -4.69 4.53
C VAL A 41 0.12 -5.19 3.19
N ILE A 42 -0.21 -6.43 2.82
CA ILE A 42 0.22 -7.01 1.54
C ILE A 42 -0.40 -6.27 0.36
N ASP A 43 -1.68 -5.90 0.44
CA ASP A 43 -2.38 -5.15 -0.60
C ASP A 43 -1.73 -3.79 -0.83
N VAL A 44 -1.45 -3.03 0.23
CA VAL A 44 -0.74 -1.74 0.15
C VAL A 44 0.65 -1.89 -0.46
N LEU A 45 1.43 -2.88 -0.01
CA LEU A 45 2.77 -3.13 -0.54
C LEU A 45 2.78 -3.59 -2.00
N THR A 46 1.72 -4.31 -2.43
CA THR A 46 1.55 -4.76 -3.81
C THR A 46 1.07 -3.63 -4.71
N GLY A 47 0.08 -2.85 -4.26
CA GLY A 47 -0.45 -1.69 -4.98
C GLY A 47 0.61 -0.62 -5.21
N ALA A 48 1.53 -0.46 -4.27
CA ALA A 48 2.65 0.45 -4.43
C ALA A 48 3.87 -0.18 -5.16
N GLY A 49 3.77 -1.46 -5.55
CA GLY A 49 4.72 -2.12 -6.43
C GLY A 49 6.02 -2.57 -5.75
N PHE A 50 6.03 -2.81 -4.44
CA PHE A 50 7.16 -3.40 -3.71
C PHE A 50 7.11 -4.91 -3.71
N LEU A 51 5.92 -5.44 -3.47
CA LEU A 51 5.61 -6.84 -3.50
C LEU A 51 4.88 -7.19 -4.79
N ARG A 52 5.04 -8.44 -5.19
CA ARG A 52 4.30 -9.05 -6.30
C ARG A 52 3.85 -10.43 -5.87
N TRP A 53 2.61 -10.76 -6.22
CA TRP A 53 2.10 -12.13 -6.13
C TRP A 53 2.73 -13.03 -7.20
N THR A 54 3.16 -14.20 -6.78
CA THR A 54 3.62 -15.29 -7.65
C THR A 54 2.46 -16.24 -7.98
N GLU A 55 2.69 -17.10 -8.97
CA GLU A 55 1.76 -18.20 -9.31
C GLU A 55 1.57 -19.20 -8.16
N SER A 56 2.50 -19.24 -7.20
CA SER A 56 2.45 -20.08 -6.00
C SER A 56 1.70 -19.45 -4.82
N GLN A 57 0.93 -18.38 -5.05
CA GLN A 57 0.23 -17.63 -4.00
C GLN A 57 1.17 -17.11 -2.89
N THR A 58 2.42 -16.83 -3.25
CA THR A 58 3.39 -16.17 -2.36
C THR A 58 3.63 -14.74 -2.82
N VAL A 59 3.99 -13.88 -1.88
CA VAL A 59 4.45 -12.53 -2.17
C VAL A 59 5.96 -12.46 -2.11
N VAL A 60 6.56 -11.86 -3.14
CA VAL A 60 8.00 -11.68 -3.29
C VAL A 60 8.32 -10.21 -3.56
N ARG A 61 9.52 -9.77 -3.14
CA ARG A 61 10.02 -8.43 -3.43
C ARG A 61 10.33 -8.28 -4.92
N THR A 62 9.81 -7.25 -5.57
CA THR A 62 10.06 -6.98 -7.00
C THR A 62 11.32 -6.15 -7.27
N GLY A 63 12.04 -5.72 -6.23
CA GLY A 63 13.25 -4.91 -6.32
C GLY A 63 13.03 -3.40 -6.48
N ARG A 64 11.79 -2.94 -6.67
CA ARG A 64 11.45 -1.52 -6.60
C ARG A 64 11.51 -1.05 -5.14
N ASP A 65 12.11 0.10 -4.92
CA ASP A 65 12.01 0.78 -3.63
C ASP A 65 10.69 1.55 -3.54
N LEU A 66 9.95 1.39 -2.45
CA LEU A 66 8.80 2.26 -2.16
C LEU A 66 9.28 3.55 -1.53
N VAL A 67 8.87 4.66 -2.13
CA VAL A 67 8.68 5.89 -1.38
C VAL A 67 7.28 5.81 -0.77
N VAL A 68 7.18 5.38 0.49
CA VAL A 68 5.91 5.47 1.22
C VAL A 68 5.74 6.94 1.58
N VAL A 69 5.02 7.69 0.73
CA VAL A 69 4.43 8.95 1.15
C VAL A 69 3.28 8.59 2.08
N CYS A 70 3.56 8.64 3.39
CA CYS A 70 2.53 8.68 4.41
C CYS A 70 1.83 10.03 4.25
N ASP A 71 0.95 10.15 3.27
CA ASP A 71 0.10 11.33 3.16
C ASP A 71 -0.89 11.26 4.34
N HIS A 72 -0.60 12.03 5.37
CA HIS A 72 -1.54 12.25 6.44
C HIS A 72 -2.63 13.14 5.86
N GLU A 73 -3.70 12.51 5.35
CA GLU A 73 -4.94 13.07 4.79
C GLU A 73 -4.94 14.58 4.47
N PRO A 74 -5.05 14.98 3.20
CA PRO A 74 -5.80 16.15 2.84
C PRO A 74 -7.21 15.65 2.52
N ASP A 75 -8.17 16.00 3.37
CA ASP A 75 -9.53 16.29 2.94
C ASP A 75 -9.52 16.87 1.51
N LEU A 76 -9.84 16.07 0.48
CA LEU A 76 -10.40 16.60 -0.76
C LEU A 76 -10.89 15.53 -1.74
N SER A 77 -12.14 15.75 -2.12
CA SER A 77 -12.80 15.33 -3.37
C SER A 77 -13.45 13.96 -3.34
N VAL A 78 -14.77 13.93 -3.20
CA VAL A 78 -15.67 13.69 -4.36
C VAL A 78 -17.06 14.26 -4.03
N ARG A 79 -17.44 15.39 -4.64
CA ARG A 79 -18.63 15.50 -5.52
C ARG A 79 -18.48 16.73 -6.42
N MET A 80 -18.27 16.46 -7.69
CA MET A 80 -18.45 17.40 -8.78
C MET A 80 -19.90 17.90 -8.79
N SER A 81 -20.11 19.20 -8.95
CA SER A 81 -21.32 19.75 -9.55
C SER A 81 -20.91 20.99 -10.33
N GLU A 82 -20.81 20.79 -11.64
CA GLU A 82 -20.57 21.82 -12.65
C GLU A 82 -21.58 22.97 -12.51
N HIS A 83 -21.07 24.20 -12.38
CA HIS A 83 -21.73 25.42 -12.86
C HIS A 83 -20.68 26.46 -13.19
N ALA A 84 -20.08 26.31 -14.38
CA ALA A 84 -19.44 27.42 -15.06
C ALA A 84 -20.55 28.27 -15.69
N ASP A 85 -21.01 29.30 -14.98
CA ASP A 85 -21.80 30.36 -15.61
C ASP A 85 -21.26 31.73 -15.21
N ARG A 86 -21.08 32.57 -16.23
CA ARG A 86 -20.75 34.00 -16.22
C ARG A 86 -19.26 34.38 -16.21
N ILE A 87 -18.60 34.09 -17.33
CA ILE A 87 -17.79 35.13 -17.97
C ILE A 87 -18.75 35.91 -18.89
N VAL A 88 -19.12 37.13 -18.50
CA VAL A 88 -19.50 38.17 -19.46
C VAL A 88 -18.72 39.42 -19.09
N ALA A 89 -17.74 39.74 -19.91
CA ALA A 89 -17.04 41.01 -19.91
C ALA A 89 -16.94 41.42 -21.37
N ILE A 90 -17.91 42.21 -21.85
CA ILE A 90 -17.80 43.05 -23.06
C ILE A 90 -19.07 43.91 -23.22
N ALA A 91 -18.93 45.20 -22.97
CA ALA A 91 -19.13 46.30 -23.93
C ALA A 91 -18.97 47.64 -23.21
#